data_AF-A0A6S6XAF1-F1
#
_entry.id   AF-A0A6S6XAF1-F1
#
_cell.length_a   1.000
_cell.length_b   1.000
_cell.length_c   1.000
_cell.angle_alpha   90.00
_cell.angle_beta   90.00
_cell.angle_gamma   90.00
#
_symmetry.space_group_name_H-M   'P 1'
#
loop_
_entity.id
_entity.type
_entity.pdbx_description
1 polymer ?
#
loop_
_entity_poly.entity_id
_entity_poly.type
_entity_poly.pdbx_seq_one_letter_code
_entity_poly.pdbx_strand_id
1 'polypeptide(L)'
;MGWWVVCSIRYLGGDLMARPTKDGIDYFPLDVDFLQDDKIRLIKAEFGSKGILIVISLLCDIYRTTGYYKVWDKDSCLLMADAVGCGIVPENITQVVQGCLRRSIFNNGVFQMFGILTSAGIQRRYIRAVSTREEIQIIKEYWLLDSSDKKDVPTSILNKVTFKTVNSEKTTVNLENNQVNLQINPQSKGKESKGEKSIEKTGSTAKAVSPVSPPFISLILRDNSEYPITERQIGEWKALYPAADIEQEFRKMKGWCDSNQSRRKTKSGIKKFINSWLSRSQDQKGLPQPQNRMKNDWDEYLKNSMKEITHDLP
;
A
#
# COMPACT_ATOMS: atom_id res chain seq x y z
N MET A 1 -56.17 41.51 29.74
CA MET A 1 -56.50 40.18 29.17
C MET A 1 -55.51 39.88 28.07
N GLY A 2 -54.73 38.81 28.20
CA GLY A 2 -53.75 38.38 27.21
C GLY A 2 -53.14 37.06 27.66
N TRP A 3 -53.79 35.96 27.30
CA TRP A 3 -53.34 34.60 27.59
C TRP A 3 -52.22 34.23 26.62
N TRP A 4 -51.03 33.93 27.15
CA TRP A 4 -49.99 33.25 26.39
C TRP A 4 -50.19 31.74 26.55
N VAL A 5 -50.64 31.08 25.48
CA VAL A 5 -50.67 29.62 25.39
C VAL A 5 -49.23 29.15 25.16
N VAL A 6 -48.63 28.54 26.18
CA VAL A 6 -47.35 27.83 26.06
C VAL A 6 -47.63 26.49 25.35
N CYS A 7 -47.35 26.43 24.05
CA CYS A 7 -47.38 25.18 23.30
C CYS A 7 -46.13 24.37 23.65
N SER A 8 -46.22 23.53 24.68
CA SER A 8 -45.18 22.56 25.03
C SER A 8 -45.22 21.42 24.01
N ILE A 9 -44.46 21.53 22.93
CA ILE A 9 -44.22 20.43 22.00
C ILE A 9 -43.37 19.38 22.73
N ARG A 10 -44.02 18.32 23.23
CA ARG A 10 -43.34 17.09 23.62
C ARG A 10 -42.89 16.40 22.33
N TYR A 11 -41.59 16.49 22.01
CA TYR A 11 -41.00 15.59 21.04
C TYR A 11 -40.97 14.19 21.66
N LEU A 12 -41.91 13.35 21.22
CA LEU A 12 -41.87 11.91 21.41
C LEU A 12 -40.67 11.36 20.62
N GLY A 13 -39.98 10.40 21.24
CA GLY A 13 -38.71 9.85 20.80
C GLY A 13 -38.66 9.54 19.31
N GLY A 14 -37.78 10.25 18.61
CA GLY A 14 -37.19 9.77 17.37
C GLY A 14 -36.04 8.87 17.74
N ASP A 15 -36.06 7.63 17.26
CA ASP A 15 -34.93 6.72 17.31
C ASP A 15 -33.67 7.48 16.90
N LEU A 16 -32.64 7.42 17.75
CA LEU A 16 -31.28 7.81 17.42
C LEU A 16 -30.85 6.98 16.22
N MET A 17 -31.11 7.48 15.01
CA MET A 17 -30.42 7.03 13.81
C MET A 17 -28.95 7.37 14.04
N ALA A 18 -28.21 6.43 14.64
CA ALA A 18 -26.79 6.54 14.86
C ALA A 18 -26.17 6.82 13.50
N ARG A 19 -25.74 8.07 13.30
CA ARG A 19 -25.04 8.48 12.08
C ARG A 19 -23.88 7.51 11.90
N PRO A 20 -23.74 6.86 10.72
CA PRO A 20 -22.60 6.00 10.46
C PRO A 20 -21.32 6.71 10.88
N THR A 21 -20.49 6.04 11.67
CA THR A 21 -19.24 6.63 12.17
C THR A 21 -18.36 6.99 10.98
N LYS A 22 -18.00 8.27 10.88
CA LYS A 22 -17.11 8.75 9.83
C LYS A 22 -15.70 8.19 10.09
N ASP A 23 -15.17 7.43 9.14
CA ASP A 23 -13.80 6.88 9.23
C ASP A 23 -12.76 8.00 9.25
N GLY A 24 -12.88 8.98 8.36
CA GLY A 24 -12.03 10.17 8.31
C GLY A 24 -12.14 11.09 9.53
N ILE A 25 -11.39 12.18 9.48
CA ILE A 25 -11.31 13.25 10.50
C ILE A 25 -11.67 14.59 9.87
N ASP A 26 -12.24 15.50 10.68
CA ASP A 26 -12.63 16.84 10.24
C ASP A 26 -11.47 17.84 10.26
N TYR A 27 -10.43 17.53 11.05
CA TYR A 27 -9.23 18.34 11.20
C TYR A 27 -8.01 17.43 11.32
N PHE A 28 -6.89 17.84 10.71
CA PHE A 28 -5.61 17.19 10.90
C PHE A 28 -4.52 18.25 11.15
N PRO A 29 -3.51 17.95 11.99
CA PRO A 29 -2.39 18.85 12.18
C PRO A 29 -1.48 18.87 10.95
N LEU A 30 -1.15 20.07 10.48
CA LEU A 30 -0.13 20.29 9.47
C LEU A 30 1.04 21.01 10.14
N ASP A 31 2.23 20.47 9.99
CA ASP A 31 3.43 21.03 10.61
C ASP A 31 3.72 22.43 10.03
N VAL A 32 4.14 23.35 10.90
CA VAL A 32 4.38 24.75 10.50
C VAL A 32 5.55 24.91 9.52
N ASP A 33 6.46 23.94 9.53
CA ASP A 33 7.61 23.82 8.62
C ASP A 33 7.30 22.95 7.40
N PHE A 34 6.04 22.56 7.16
CA PHE A 34 5.65 21.72 6.02
C PHE A 34 6.17 22.25 4.67
N LEU A 35 6.16 23.57 4.48
CA LEU A 35 6.65 24.21 3.24
C LEU A 35 8.18 24.27 3.16
N GLN A 36 8.90 23.99 4.25
CA GLN A 36 10.35 23.93 4.32
C GLN A 36 10.90 22.52 4.11
N ASP A 37 10.08 21.47 4.25
CA ASP A 37 10.47 20.10 3.94
C ASP A 37 11.02 20.00 2.50
N ASP A 38 12.23 19.42 2.36
CA ASP A 38 12.94 19.36 1.07
C ASP A 38 12.11 18.67 -0.02
N LYS A 39 11.32 17.65 0.32
CA LYS A 39 10.46 16.96 -0.67
C LYS A 39 9.36 17.87 -1.14
N ILE A 40 8.75 18.64 -0.23
CA ILE A 40 7.70 19.62 -0.55
C ILE A 40 8.29 20.78 -1.36
N ARG A 41 9.47 21.26 -1.00
CA ARG A 41 10.20 22.29 -1.78
C ARG A 41 10.53 21.81 -3.19
N LEU A 42 10.92 20.55 -3.35
CA LEU A 42 11.19 19.99 -4.68
C LEU A 42 9.89 19.80 -5.50
N ILE A 43 8.75 19.50 -4.87
CA ILE A 43 7.44 19.53 -5.54
C ILE A 43 7.11 20.95 -6.01
N LYS A 44 7.33 21.96 -5.15
CA LYS A 44 7.14 23.36 -5.52
C LYS A 44 8.06 23.78 -6.68
N ALA A 45 9.32 23.34 -6.67
CA ALA A 45 10.26 23.66 -7.72
C ALA A 45 9.85 23.07 -9.08
N GLU A 46 9.30 21.85 -9.09
CA GLU A 46 8.89 21.16 -10.32
C GLU A 46 7.52 21.64 -10.86
N PHE A 47 6.55 21.89 -9.98
CA PHE A 47 5.15 22.14 -10.37
C PHE A 47 4.59 23.49 -9.91
N GLY A 48 5.45 24.37 -9.39
CA GLY A 48 5.07 25.67 -8.86
C GLY A 48 4.10 25.60 -7.67
N SER A 49 3.34 26.68 -7.50
CA SER A 49 2.30 26.79 -6.45
C SER A 49 1.17 25.77 -6.62
N LYS A 50 0.85 25.39 -7.87
CA LYS A 50 -0.14 24.35 -8.17
C LYS A 50 0.25 23.02 -7.53
N GLY A 51 1.53 22.64 -7.59
CA GLY A 51 2.03 21.42 -6.93
C GLY A 51 1.74 21.40 -5.43
N ILE A 52 2.02 22.51 -4.74
CA ILE A 52 1.75 22.64 -3.30
C ILE A 52 0.25 22.53 -3.00
N LEU A 53 -0.58 23.25 -3.76
CA LEU A 53 -2.04 23.22 -3.61
C LEU A 53 -2.57 21.79 -3.78
N ILE A 54 -2.12 21.08 -4.82
CA ILE A 54 -2.54 19.70 -5.09
C ILE A 54 -2.13 18.76 -3.95
N VAL A 55 -0.90 18.87 -3.42
CA VAL A 55 -0.46 18.03 -2.30
C VAL A 55 -1.31 18.28 -1.05
N ILE A 56 -1.57 19.55 -0.70
CA ILE A 56 -2.41 19.89 0.45
C ILE A 56 -3.82 19.33 0.26
N SER A 57 -4.41 19.52 -0.92
CA SER A 57 -5.76 19.03 -1.22
C SER A 57 -5.85 17.49 -1.20
N LEU A 58 -4.81 16.78 -1.64
CA LEU A 58 -4.72 15.32 -1.50
C LEU A 58 -4.66 14.88 -0.03
N LEU A 59 -3.88 15.57 0.80
CA LEU A 59 -3.84 15.29 2.24
C LEU A 59 -5.21 15.51 2.88
N CYS A 60 -5.86 16.64 2.59
CA CYS A 60 -7.22 16.93 3.04
C CYS A 60 -8.20 15.81 2.65
N ASP A 61 -8.15 15.36 1.39
CA ASP A 61 -9.08 14.33 0.92
C ASP A 61 -8.83 12.96 1.55
N ILE A 62 -7.55 12.58 1.74
CA ILE A 62 -7.17 11.36 2.47
C ILE A 62 -7.72 11.39 3.90
N TYR A 63 -7.46 12.48 4.64
CA TYR A 63 -7.89 12.59 6.03
C TYR A 63 -9.41 12.68 6.17
N ARG A 64 -10.09 13.38 5.26
CA ARG A 64 -11.55 13.58 5.29
C ARG A 64 -12.32 12.28 5.03
N THR A 65 -11.82 11.42 4.16
CA THR A 65 -12.53 10.22 3.68
C THR A 65 -12.24 9.00 4.55
N THR A 66 -11.11 8.33 4.31
CA THR A 66 -10.72 7.10 5.04
C THR A 66 -9.84 7.37 6.25
N GLY A 67 -9.23 8.56 6.31
CA GLY A 67 -8.32 8.97 7.37
C GLY A 67 -6.84 8.67 7.09
N TYR A 68 -6.50 7.58 6.42
CA TYR A 68 -5.08 7.16 6.29
C TYR A 68 -4.64 6.69 4.91
N TYR A 69 -5.57 6.59 3.96
CA TYR A 69 -5.25 6.31 2.56
C TYR A 69 -6.28 6.90 1.60
N LYS A 70 -6.00 6.85 0.30
CA LYS A 70 -7.01 7.11 -0.73
C LYS A 70 -6.82 6.14 -1.88
N VAL A 71 -7.90 5.47 -2.29
CA VAL A 71 -7.91 4.71 -3.54
C VAL A 71 -7.69 5.70 -4.68
N TRP A 72 -6.79 5.37 -5.60
CA TRP A 72 -6.33 6.28 -6.62
C TRP A 72 -6.49 5.67 -8.01
N ASP A 73 -7.47 6.17 -8.73
CA ASP A 73 -7.82 5.80 -10.10
C ASP A 73 -8.03 7.05 -10.98
N LYS A 74 -8.49 6.83 -12.22
CA LYS A 74 -8.73 7.92 -13.18
C LYS A 74 -9.82 8.87 -12.70
N ASP A 75 -10.88 8.34 -12.11
CA ASP A 75 -12.03 9.13 -11.63
C ASP A 75 -11.62 9.99 -10.43
N SER A 76 -10.81 9.44 -9.51
CA SER A 76 -10.22 10.17 -8.40
C SER A 76 -9.40 11.35 -8.89
N CYS A 77 -8.67 11.19 -10.00
CA CYS A 77 -7.88 12.26 -10.60
C CYS A 77 -8.77 13.38 -11.17
N LEU A 78 -9.85 13.02 -11.88
CA LEU A 78 -10.83 13.96 -12.42
C LEU A 78 -11.54 14.74 -11.32
N LEU A 79 -12.02 14.04 -10.29
CA LEU A 79 -12.67 14.66 -9.13
C LEU A 79 -11.71 15.56 -8.34
N MET A 80 -10.43 15.20 -8.27
CA MET A 80 -9.41 16.05 -7.65
C MET A 80 -9.19 17.34 -8.44
N ALA A 81 -9.14 17.27 -9.78
CA ALA A 81 -8.98 18.46 -10.61
C ALA A 81 -10.16 19.43 -10.45
N ASP A 82 -11.40 18.92 -10.46
CA ASP A 82 -12.61 19.69 -10.20
C ASP A 82 -12.62 20.32 -8.80
N ALA A 83 -12.32 19.52 -7.77
CA ALA A 83 -12.32 19.97 -6.38
C ALA A 83 -11.27 21.05 -6.08
N VAL A 84 -10.10 21.02 -6.74
CA VAL A 84 -9.09 22.06 -6.57
C VAL A 84 -9.40 23.30 -7.41
N GLY A 85 -9.88 23.12 -8.64
CA GLY A 85 -10.14 24.22 -9.57
C GLY A 85 -8.86 24.96 -9.99
N CYS A 86 -8.93 26.29 -10.15
CA CYS A 86 -7.78 27.15 -10.50
C CYS A 86 -7.04 26.76 -11.80
N GLY A 87 -7.77 26.24 -12.79
CA GLY A 87 -7.18 25.80 -14.06
C GLY A 87 -6.20 24.64 -13.88
N ILE A 88 -6.43 23.78 -12.89
CA ILE A 88 -5.73 22.51 -12.71
C ILE A 88 -6.51 21.45 -13.47
N VAL A 89 -5.82 20.77 -14.39
CA VAL A 89 -6.37 19.67 -15.17
C VAL A 89 -5.86 18.32 -14.64
N PRO A 90 -6.50 17.19 -14.96
CA PRO A 90 -6.10 15.85 -14.49
C PRO A 90 -4.62 15.52 -14.77
N GLU A 91 -4.04 16.06 -15.84
CA GLU A 91 -2.63 15.89 -16.18
C GLU A 91 -1.73 16.53 -15.13
N ASN A 92 -2.08 17.71 -14.62
CA ASN A 92 -1.32 18.36 -13.53
C ASN A 92 -1.38 17.49 -12.26
N ILE A 93 -2.56 17.00 -11.89
CA ILE A 93 -2.74 16.13 -10.73
C ILE A 93 -1.87 14.87 -10.89
N THR A 94 -1.94 14.23 -12.06
CA THR A 94 -1.19 13.01 -12.37
C THR A 94 0.31 13.25 -12.23
N GLN A 95 0.82 14.33 -12.83
CA GLN A 95 2.23 14.69 -12.76
C GLN A 95 2.69 14.94 -11.31
N VAL A 96 1.90 15.66 -10.51
CA VAL A 96 2.20 15.92 -9.10
C VAL A 96 2.20 14.63 -8.28
N VAL A 97 1.20 13.75 -8.46
CA VAL A 97 1.17 12.45 -7.78
C VAL A 97 2.40 11.61 -8.12
N GLN A 98 2.81 11.58 -9.40
CA GLN A 98 4.06 10.91 -9.79
C GLN A 98 5.29 11.55 -9.13
N GLY A 99 5.34 12.89 -9.05
CA GLY A 99 6.38 13.60 -8.31
C GLY A 99 6.43 13.23 -6.83
N CYS A 100 5.27 13.08 -6.19
CA CYS A 100 5.14 12.66 -4.80
C CYS A 100 5.60 11.22 -4.56
N LEU A 101 5.31 10.31 -5.49
CA LEU A 101 5.78 8.92 -5.44
C LEU A 101 7.30 8.83 -5.60
N ARG A 102 7.88 9.58 -6.55
CA ARG A 102 9.35 9.63 -6.77
C ARG A 102 10.09 10.15 -5.55
N ARG A 103 9.52 11.13 -4.83
CA ARG A 103 10.13 11.76 -3.65
C ARG A 103 9.77 11.10 -2.32
N SER A 104 9.05 9.97 -2.36
CA SER A 104 8.61 9.26 -1.15
C SER A 104 7.78 10.14 -0.20
N ILE A 105 6.95 11.03 -0.75
CA ILE A 105 5.86 11.70 -0.02
C ILE A 105 4.71 10.69 0.15
N PHE A 106 4.39 9.98 -0.93
CA PHE A 106 3.58 8.77 -0.90
C PHE A 106 4.45 7.55 -1.08
N ASN A 107 4.06 6.43 -0.46
CA ASN A 107 4.79 5.19 -0.57
C ASN A 107 4.56 4.54 -1.94
N ASN A 108 5.61 4.55 -2.78
CA ASN A 108 5.54 3.97 -4.11
C ASN A 108 5.21 2.46 -4.08
N GLY A 109 5.77 1.69 -3.16
CA GLY A 109 5.51 0.25 -3.09
C GLY A 109 4.04 -0.10 -2.80
N VAL A 110 3.39 0.63 -1.89
CA VAL A 110 1.97 0.45 -1.58
C VAL A 110 1.10 0.96 -2.73
N PHE A 111 1.48 2.08 -3.37
CA PHE A 111 0.79 2.57 -4.55
C PHE A 111 0.81 1.58 -5.71
N GLN A 112 1.99 1.05 -6.07
CA GLN A 112 2.12 0.07 -7.16
C GLN A 112 1.34 -1.21 -6.86
N MET A 113 1.35 -1.64 -5.59
CA MET A 113 0.72 -2.90 -5.20
C MET A 113 -0.80 -2.78 -5.08
N PHE A 114 -1.34 -1.68 -4.57
CA PHE A 114 -2.76 -1.57 -4.19
C PHE A 114 -3.50 -0.41 -4.85
N GLY A 115 -2.83 0.41 -5.68
CA GLY A 115 -3.44 1.56 -6.33
C GLY A 115 -3.92 2.62 -5.34
N ILE A 116 -3.24 2.78 -4.20
CA ILE A 116 -3.64 3.73 -3.15
C ILE A 116 -2.52 4.72 -2.79
N LEU A 117 -2.90 5.93 -2.40
CA LEU A 117 -2.01 6.93 -1.83
C LEU A 117 -2.01 6.80 -0.31
N THR A 118 -0.84 6.56 0.28
CA THR A 118 -0.61 6.57 1.73
C THR A 118 0.87 6.75 2.01
N SER A 119 1.23 7.04 3.26
CA SER A 119 2.61 7.08 3.73
C SER A 119 2.66 6.85 5.25
N ALA A 120 3.85 6.53 5.78
CA ALA A 120 4.04 6.41 7.22
C ALA A 120 3.68 7.72 7.95
N GLY A 121 4.08 8.88 7.41
CA GLY A 121 3.70 10.18 7.99
C GLY A 121 2.20 10.42 8.03
N ILE A 122 1.47 9.95 7.00
CA ILE A 122 0.01 10.06 6.96
C ILE A 122 -0.64 9.19 8.05
N GLN A 123 -0.26 7.91 8.10
CA GLN A 123 -0.80 6.95 9.05
C GLN A 123 -0.50 7.36 10.49
N ARG A 124 0.72 7.82 10.78
CA ARG A 124 1.11 8.29 12.12
C ARG A 124 0.26 9.46 12.59
N ARG A 125 0.04 10.46 11.72
CA ARG A 125 -0.84 11.60 12.04
C ARG A 125 -2.28 11.18 12.27
N TYR A 126 -2.82 10.32 11.41
CA TYR A 126 -4.18 9.82 11.56
C TYR A 126 -4.40 9.13 12.90
N ILE A 127 -3.54 8.14 13.22
CA ILE A 127 -3.65 7.33 14.43
C ILE A 127 -3.55 8.19 15.70
N ARG A 128 -2.68 9.19 15.69
CA ARG A 128 -2.59 10.17 16.79
C ARG A 128 -3.86 11.03 16.88
N ALA A 129 -4.40 11.49 15.75
CA ALA A 129 -5.61 12.30 15.71
C ALA A 129 -6.86 11.53 16.19
N VAL A 130 -6.88 10.20 16.02
CA VAL A 130 -8.00 9.35 16.45
C VAL A 130 -7.72 8.56 17.73
N SER A 131 -6.72 8.97 18.54
CA SER A 131 -6.31 8.23 19.74
C SER A 131 -7.42 8.09 20.79
N THR A 132 -8.44 8.96 20.74
CA THR A 132 -9.62 8.94 21.63
C THR A 132 -10.66 7.90 21.22
N ARG A 133 -10.63 7.38 19.98
CA ARG A 133 -11.55 6.33 19.54
C ARG A 133 -11.31 5.04 20.33
N GLU A 134 -12.35 4.22 20.48
CA GLU A 134 -12.26 2.92 21.16
C GLU A 134 -11.58 1.87 20.28
N GLU A 135 -11.94 1.84 18.99
CA GLU A 135 -11.36 0.95 17.98
C GLU A 135 -10.89 1.76 16.76
N ILE A 136 -9.75 1.39 16.19
CA ILE A 136 -9.20 1.95 14.96
C ILE A 136 -8.99 0.81 13.97
N GLN A 137 -9.83 0.76 12.93
CA GLN A 137 -9.73 -0.28 11.92
C GLN A 137 -8.71 0.09 10.84
N ILE A 138 -7.78 -0.81 10.57
CA ILE A 138 -6.69 -0.61 9.61
C ILE A 138 -6.59 -1.83 8.69
N ILE A 139 -6.45 -1.57 7.39
CA ILE A 139 -6.11 -2.61 6.43
C ILE A 139 -4.64 -3.01 6.58
N LYS A 140 -4.39 -4.28 6.92
CA LYS A 140 -3.06 -4.83 7.22
C LYS A 140 -2.09 -4.67 6.06
N GLU A 141 -2.59 -4.81 4.83
CA GLU A 141 -1.82 -4.66 3.60
C GLU A 141 -1.25 -3.25 3.41
N TYR A 142 -1.96 -2.23 3.91
CA TYR A 142 -1.63 -0.82 3.73
C TYR A 142 -0.75 -0.27 4.84
N TRP A 143 -0.68 -0.96 5.98
CA TRP A 143 0.07 -0.55 7.16
C TRP A 143 1.57 -0.42 6.88
N LEU A 144 2.14 0.74 7.26
CA LEU A 144 3.54 1.12 7.04
C LEU A 144 4.32 1.40 8.33
N LEU A 145 3.65 1.49 9.47
CA LEU A 145 4.31 1.86 10.74
C LEU A 145 4.95 0.65 11.42
N ASP A 146 5.98 0.90 12.20
CA ASP A 146 6.63 -0.14 13.00
C ASP A 146 5.88 -0.33 14.34
N SER A 147 5.25 -1.48 14.51
CA SER A 147 4.54 -1.84 15.74
C SER A 147 5.49 -2.10 16.93
N SER A 148 6.79 -2.28 16.69
CA SER A 148 7.80 -2.49 17.73
C SER A 148 8.41 -1.19 18.26
N ASP A 149 8.34 -0.10 17.48
CA ASP A 149 8.84 1.21 17.87
C ASP A 149 7.74 2.04 18.56
N LYS A 150 7.87 2.21 19.88
CA LYS A 150 6.95 3.03 20.69
C LYS A 150 6.92 4.50 20.27
N LYS A 151 7.96 5.02 19.61
CA LYS A 151 7.98 6.40 19.09
C LYS A 151 7.15 6.53 17.82
N ASP A 152 7.08 5.46 17.02
CA ASP A 152 6.28 5.43 15.81
C ASP A 152 4.80 5.28 16.16
N VAL A 153 4.46 4.26 16.95
CA VAL A 153 3.10 4.05 17.45
C VAL A 153 3.11 3.74 18.96
N PRO A 154 2.52 4.62 19.81
CA PRO A 154 2.38 4.35 21.23
C PRO A 154 1.59 3.05 21.49
N THR A 155 2.04 2.26 22.46
CA THR A 155 1.43 0.96 22.81
C THR A 155 -0.05 1.10 23.16
N SER A 156 -0.45 2.19 23.83
CA SER A 156 -1.83 2.48 24.17
C SER A 156 -2.74 2.63 22.95
N ILE A 157 -2.20 3.13 21.84
CA ILE A 157 -2.96 3.27 20.58
C ILE A 157 -2.90 1.96 19.79
N LEU A 158 -1.75 1.26 19.77
CA LEU A 158 -1.63 -0.06 19.11
C LEU A 158 -2.65 -1.07 19.63
N ASN A 159 -2.94 -1.05 20.94
CA ASN A 159 -3.93 -1.94 21.54
C ASN A 159 -5.37 -1.70 21.03
N LYS A 160 -5.63 -0.53 20.43
CA LYS A 160 -6.91 -0.15 19.84
C LYS A 160 -6.98 -0.44 18.33
N VAL A 161 -5.86 -0.82 17.71
CA VAL A 161 -5.80 -1.07 16.26
C VAL A 161 -6.26 -2.48 15.94
N THR A 162 -7.33 -2.60 15.17
CA THR A 162 -7.83 -3.87 14.63
C THR A 162 -7.44 -3.98 13.16
N PHE A 163 -6.65 -5.01 12.83
CA PHE A 163 -6.23 -5.25 11.45
C PHE A 163 -7.26 -6.06 10.67
N LYS A 164 -7.76 -5.50 9.56
CA LYS A 164 -8.55 -6.18 8.56
C LYS A 164 -7.66 -6.62 7.39
N THR A 165 -7.95 -7.79 6.82
CA THR A 165 -7.28 -8.26 5.59
C THR A 165 -8.21 -7.99 4.43
N VAL A 166 -7.70 -7.47 3.30
CA VAL A 166 -8.52 -7.35 2.09
C VAL A 166 -8.74 -8.75 1.50
N ASN A 167 -9.93 -9.32 1.68
CA ASN A 167 -10.39 -10.41 0.84
C ASN A 167 -10.74 -9.82 -0.53
N SER A 168 -9.96 -10.14 -1.56
CA SER A 168 -10.49 -10.09 -2.92
C SER A 168 -11.52 -11.22 -3.05
N GLU A 169 -12.79 -10.94 -2.76
CA GLU A 169 -13.88 -11.90 -2.93
C GLU A 169 -13.97 -12.32 -4.40
N LYS A 170 -14.19 -13.60 -4.73
CA LYS A 170 -15.35 -14.40 -4.29
C LYS A 170 -14.94 -15.76 -3.72
N THR A 171 -15.41 -16.08 -2.52
CA THR A 171 -16.46 -17.09 -2.28
C THR A 171 -16.67 -17.20 -0.78
N THR A 172 -17.93 -17.02 -0.38
CA THR A 172 -18.48 -17.25 0.94
C THR A 172 -18.11 -18.63 1.47
N VAL A 173 -17.45 -18.69 2.63
CA VAL A 173 -17.66 -19.76 3.60
C VAL A 173 -17.32 -19.23 4.98
N ASN A 174 -18.36 -19.18 5.82
CA ASN A 174 -18.26 -19.02 7.26
C ASN A 174 -17.18 -19.94 7.83
N LEU A 175 -16.35 -19.39 8.72
CA LEU A 175 -15.83 -20.19 9.81
C LEU A 175 -15.91 -19.37 11.08
N GLU A 176 -16.98 -19.64 11.83
CA GLU A 176 -17.08 -19.32 13.25
C GLU A 176 -15.95 -20.02 14.01
N ASN A 177 -15.45 -19.29 15.02
CA ASN A 177 -14.82 -19.77 16.24
C ASN A 177 -13.57 -20.67 16.13
N ASN A 178 -12.44 -20.10 16.56
CA ASN A 178 -11.88 -20.61 17.83
C ASN A 178 -10.91 -19.64 18.49
N GLN A 179 -11.24 -19.28 19.73
CA GLN A 179 -10.27 -18.85 20.73
C GLN A 179 -9.23 -19.96 20.90
N VAL A 180 -7.94 -19.64 20.81
CA VAL A 180 -6.93 -20.43 21.52
C VAL A 180 -5.98 -19.50 22.25
N ASN A 181 -6.09 -19.62 23.56
CA ASN A 181 -5.30 -19.01 24.61
C ASN A 181 -3.83 -19.42 24.50
N LEU A 182 -2.96 -18.48 24.85
CA LEU A 182 -1.52 -18.65 25.01
C LEU A 182 -1.24 -19.51 26.24
N GLN A 183 -0.52 -20.63 26.08
CA GLN A 183 0.24 -21.24 27.18
C GLN A 183 1.63 -21.69 26.73
N ILE A 184 2.59 -21.40 27.59
CA ILE A 184 4.05 -21.43 27.42
C ILE A 184 4.58 -22.80 27.90
N ASN A 185 5.32 -23.53 27.03
CA ASN A 185 6.56 -24.35 27.21
C ASN A 185 6.70 -25.37 28.40
N PRO A 186 7.74 -26.26 28.54
CA PRO A 186 8.69 -26.91 27.62
C PRO A 186 8.85 -28.46 27.78
N GLN A 187 9.67 -29.06 26.90
CA GLN A 187 10.69 -30.13 27.18
C GLN A 187 10.43 -31.64 26.89
N SER A 188 11.36 -32.17 26.08
CA SER A 188 12.17 -33.40 26.25
C SER A 188 11.83 -34.74 25.55
N LYS A 189 12.76 -35.12 24.64
CA LYS A 189 13.52 -36.38 24.45
C LYS A 189 12.86 -37.78 24.56
N GLY A 190 13.19 -38.62 23.56
CA GLY A 190 13.48 -40.07 23.70
C GLY A 190 12.55 -40.97 22.87
N LYS A 191 12.89 -41.35 21.64
CA LYS A 191 13.66 -42.55 21.20
C LYS A 191 12.87 -43.90 21.25
N GLU A 192 12.71 -44.47 20.04
CA GLU A 192 12.81 -45.89 19.60
C GLU A 192 11.91 -46.94 20.32
N SER A 193 11.34 -47.98 19.71
CA SER A 193 11.79 -48.82 18.59
C SER A 193 10.66 -49.69 17.98
N LYS A 194 10.62 -49.78 16.64
CA LYS A 194 10.77 -50.98 15.76
C LYS A 194 9.82 -52.20 15.85
N GLY A 195 9.34 -52.62 14.65
CA GLY A 195 8.82 -53.96 14.32
C GLY A 195 7.57 -53.96 13.42
N GLU A 196 7.60 -53.43 12.20
CA GLU A 196 7.81 -54.15 10.92
C GLU A 196 7.00 -55.46 10.72
N LYS A 197 6.01 -55.40 9.81
CA LYS A 197 5.86 -56.40 8.73
C LYS A 197 5.28 -55.75 7.47
N SER A 198 6.13 -55.84 6.45
CA SER A 198 6.07 -55.42 5.06
C SER A 198 5.12 -56.24 4.18
N ILE A 199 4.47 -55.58 3.21
CA ILE A 199 4.35 -56.00 1.80
C ILE A 199 4.26 -54.68 0.99
N GLU A 200 5.38 -54.09 0.57
CA GLU A 200 6.04 -54.28 -0.74
C GLU A 200 5.14 -54.17 -1.98
N LYS A 201 5.23 -53.00 -2.64
CA LYS A 201 5.75 -52.84 -4.02
C LYS A 201 6.35 -51.43 -4.11
N THR A 202 7.56 -51.21 -3.58
CA THR A 202 8.84 -51.08 -4.34
C THR A 202 8.67 -50.36 -5.68
N GLY A 203 9.22 -49.17 -5.87
CA GLY A 203 10.60 -48.73 -5.58
C GLY A 203 11.26 -48.53 -6.96
N SER A 204 12.06 -47.53 -7.27
CA SER A 204 12.90 -46.59 -6.53
C SER A 204 13.18 -45.45 -7.55
N THR A 205 13.58 -44.24 -7.19
CA THR A 205 14.96 -43.99 -6.77
C THR A 205 15.05 -42.62 -6.08
N ALA A 206 15.71 -42.62 -4.93
CA ALA A 206 16.37 -41.46 -4.39
C ALA A 206 17.22 -40.79 -5.47
N LYS A 207 17.12 -39.47 -5.59
CA LYS A 207 18.12 -38.71 -6.32
C LYS A 207 18.23 -37.31 -5.72
N ALA A 208 19.33 -37.09 -5.00
CA ALA A 208 19.92 -35.75 -4.94
C ALA A 208 20.08 -35.26 -6.38
N VAL A 209 19.37 -34.20 -6.76
CA VAL A 209 19.55 -33.51 -8.04
C VAL A 209 19.33 -32.02 -7.84
N SER A 210 20.40 -31.34 -7.45
CA SER A 210 20.87 -30.26 -8.32
C SER A 210 21.62 -30.96 -9.47
N PRO A 211 21.38 -30.59 -10.74
CA PRO A 211 21.97 -29.35 -11.21
C PRO A 211 21.03 -28.47 -12.06
N VAL A 212 21.10 -27.16 -11.75
CA VAL A 212 21.43 -26.08 -12.68
C VAL A 212 20.57 -25.97 -13.96
N SER A 213 19.35 -25.46 -13.80
CA SER A 213 18.98 -24.34 -14.69
C SER A 213 19.33 -23.06 -13.92
N PRO A 214 20.00 -22.07 -14.53
CA PRO A 214 20.26 -20.81 -13.83
C PRO A 214 18.92 -20.24 -13.34
N PRO A 215 18.77 -19.92 -12.05
CA PRO A 215 17.58 -19.22 -11.61
C PRO A 215 17.55 -17.87 -12.34
N PHE A 216 16.47 -17.60 -13.07
CA PHE A 216 16.30 -16.32 -13.75
C PHE A 216 16.36 -15.17 -12.74
N ILE A 217 15.76 -15.39 -11.58
CA ILE A 217 15.80 -14.47 -10.45
C ILE A 217 15.51 -15.22 -9.15
N SER A 218 16.19 -14.83 -8.07
CA SER A 218 15.87 -15.29 -6.71
C SER A 218 15.21 -14.16 -5.93
N LEU A 219 14.12 -14.50 -5.22
CA LEU A 219 13.46 -13.59 -4.28
C LEU A 219 13.90 -13.93 -2.86
N ILE A 220 14.38 -12.94 -2.10
CA ILE A 220 14.79 -13.14 -0.71
C ILE A 220 13.54 -13.22 0.18
N LEU A 221 13.42 -14.32 0.93
CA LEU A 221 12.37 -14.59 1.89
C LEU A 221 12.68 -13.95 3.26
N ARG A 222 11.70 -13.97 4.17
CA ARG A 222 11.83 -13.38 5.51
C ARG A 222 12.91 -14.04 6.38
N ASP A 223 13.17 -15.32 6.16
CA ASP A 223 14.21 -16.10 6.84
C ASP A 223 15.60 -15.93 6.18
N ASN A 224 15.75 -14.94 5.29
CA ASN A 224 16.91 -14.74 4.41
C ASN A 224 17.22 -15.91 3.46
N SER A 225 16.32 -16.90 3.36
CA SER A 225 16.46 -17.93 2.33
C SER A 225 16.05 -17.38 0.96
N GLU A 226 16.65 -17.92 -0.09
CA GLU A 226 16.30 -17.55 -1.46
C GLU A 226 15.21 -18.46 -2.01
N TYR A 227 14.21 -17.87 -2.66
CA TYR A 227 13.23 -18.58 -3.46
C TYR A 227 13.64 -18.50 -4.94
N PRO A 228 14.31 -19.53 -5.50
CA PRO A 228 14.73 -19.51 -6.89
C PRO A 228 13.51 -19.69 -7.80
N ILE A 229 13.37 -18.79 -8.77
CA ILE A 229 12.38 -18.92 -9.84
C ILE A 229 13.08 -19.39 -11.10
N THR A 230 12.63 -20.54 -11.61
CA THR A 230 13.22 -21.14 -12.82
C THR A 230 12.53 -20.63 -14.08
N GLU A 231 13.20 -20.72 -15.23
CA GLU A 231 12.61 -20.36 -16.53
C GLU A 231 11.34 -21.17 -16.86
N ARG A 232 11.24 -22.42 -16.37
CA ARG A 232 10.03 -23.24 -16.51
C ARG A 232 8.83 -22.62 -15.81
N GLN A 233 9.02 -22.13 -14.58
CA GLN A 233 7.96 -21.44 -13.85
C GLN A 233 7.57 -20.16 -14.57
N ILE A 234 8.53 -19.38 -15.08
CA ILE A 234 8.24 -18.19 -15.89
C ILE A 234 7.38 -18.56 -17.11
N GLY A 235 7.64 -19.70 -17.75
CA GLY A 235 6.80 -20.23 -18.83
C GLY A 235 5.35 -20.50 -18.40
N GLU A 236 5.14 -21.12 -17.24
CA GLU A 236 3.80 -21.32 -16.66
C GLU A 236 3.08 -19.98 -16.42
N TRP A 237 3.79 -18.99 -15.88
CA TRP A 237 3.24 -17.66 -15.64
C TRP A 237 2.98 -16.86 -16.93
N LYS A 238 3.82 -17.02 -17.97
CA LYS A 238 3.60 -16.44 -19.29
C LYS A 238 2.33 -16.98 -19.94
N ALA A 239 2.01 -18.26 -19.73
CA ALA A 239 0.76 -18.85 -20.23
C ALA A 239 -0.47 -18.32 -19.48
N LEU A 240 -0.37 -18.09 -18.16
CA LEU A 240 -1.47 -17.59 -17.34
C LEU A 240 -1.73 -16.09 -17.49
N TYR A 241 -0.69 -15.30 -17.75
CA TYR A 241 -0.77 -13.85 -17.87
C TYR A 241 -0.08 -13.35 -19.16
N PRO A 242 -0.61 -13.70 -20.35
CA PRO A 242 0.03 -13.42 -21.63
C PRO A 242 0.17 -11.92 -21.92
N ALA A 243 -0.68 -11.10 -21.30
CA ALA A 243 -0.59 -9.66 -21.43
C ALA A 243 0.58 -9.10 -20.61
N ALA A 244 0.99 -9.69 -19.48
CA ALA A 244 2.01 -9.16 -18.56
C ALA A 244 3.46 -9.47 -19.01
N ASP A 245 4.40 -8.55 -18.73
CA ASP A 245 5.83 -8.79 -19.00
C ASP A 245 6.41 -9.44 -17.76
N ILE A 246 6.21 -10.75 -17.69
CA ILE A 246 6.51 -11.57 -16.51
C ILE A 246 7.94 -11.34 -16.01
N GLU A 247 8.90 -11.26 -16.93
CA GLU A 247 10.32 -11.09 -16.62
C GLU A 247 10.59 -9.74 -15.95
N GLN A 248 10.05 -8.65 -16.49
CA GLN A 248 10.17 -7.33 -15.90
C GLN A 248 9.42 -7.23 -14.56
N GLU A 249 8.26 -7.88 -14.44
CA GLU A 249 7.48 -7.89 -13.20
C GLU A 249 8.22 -8.63 -12.07
N PHE A 250 8.88 -9.75 -12.36
CA PHE A 250 9.71 -10.42 -11.37
C PHE A 250 10.92 -9.58 -10.93
N ARG A 251 11.54 -8.78 -11.82
CA ARG A 251 12.58 -7.81 -11.43
C ARG A 251 12.04 -6.75 -10.46
N LYS A 252 10.84 -6.23 -10.71
CA LYS A 252 10.16 -5.29 -9.79
C LYS A 252 9.87 -5.95 -8.44
N MET A 253 9.42 -7.22 -8.44
CA MET A 253 9.21 -7.99 -7.21
C MET A 253 10.51 -8.14 -6.40
N LYS A 254 11.64 -8.42 -7.06
CA LYS A 254 12.95 -8.50 -6.38
C LYS A 254 13.31 -7.17 -5.73
N GLY A 255 13.24 -6.07 -6.48
CA GLY A 255 13.50 -4.73 -5.92
C GLY A 255 12.59 -4.38 -4.75
N TRP A 256 11.34 -4.85 -4.78
CA TRP A 256 10.41 -4.70 -3.64
C TRP A 256 10.86 -5.49 -2.42
N CYS A 257 11.26 -6.76 -2.57
CA CYS A 257 11.77 -7.60 -1.48
C CYS A 257 13.09 -7.08 -0.89
N ASP A 258 13.94 -6.47 -1.71
CA ASP A 258 15.22 -5.90 -1.28
C ASP A 258 15.00 -4.63 -0.46
N SER A 259 14.07 -3.77 -0.90
CA SER A 259 13.77 -2.49 -0.23
C SER A 259 12.88 -2.65 1.01
N ASN A 260 12.12 -3.75 1.13
CA ASN A 260 11.15 -3.97 2.20
C ASN A 260 11.48 -5.21 3.04
N GLN A 261 12.66 -5.19 3.71
CA GLN A 261 13.19 -6.34 4.46
C GLN A 261 12.22 -6.91 5.50
N SER A 262 11.53 -6.04 6.25
CA SER A 262 10.54 -6.44 7.27
C SER A 262 9.27 -7.07 6.67
N ARG A 263 9.01 -6.88 5.38
CA ARG A 263 7.79 -7.33 4.67
C ARG A 263 8.03 -8.47 3.68
N ARG A 264 9.26 -9.01 3.64
CA ARG A 264 9.60 -10.22 2.88
C ARG A 264 8.64 -11.36 3.24
N LYS A 265 8.30 -12.19 2.25
CA LYS A 265 7.30 -13.25 2.42
C LYS A 265 7.93 -14.50 3.03
N THR A 266 7.10 -15.35 3.61
CA THR A 266 7.49 -16.71 4.02
C THR A 266 7.34 -17.68 2.84
N LYS A 267 7.93 -18.87 2.94
CA LYS A 267 7.85 -19.90 1.87
C LYS A 267 6.41 -20.25 1.48
N SER A 268 5.47 -20.19 2.42
CA SER A 268 4.04 -20.42 2.16
C SER A 268 3.37 -19.20 1.49
N GLY A 269 3.79 -17.98 1.83
CA GLY A 269 3.18 -16.75 1.33
C GLY A 269 3.68 -16.28 -0.04
N ILE A 270 4.85 -16.75 -0.51
CA ILE A 270 5.48 -16.23 -1.73
C ILE A 270 4.66 -16.55 -3.00
N LYS A 271 4.02 -17.71 -3.09
CA LYS A 271 3.16 -18.05 -4.25
C LYS A 271 1.93 -17.14 -4.35
N LYS A 272 1.28 -16.84 -3.22
CA LYS A 272 0.15 -15.89 -3.18
C LYS A 272 0.59 -14.48 -3.58
N PHE A 273 1.78 -14.07 -3.13
CA PHE A 273 2.39 -12.81 -3.51
C PHE A 273 2.62 -12.71 -5.02
N ILE A 274 3.22 -13.73 -5.64
CA ILE A 274 3.47 -13.76 -7.10
C ILE A 274 2.16 -13.71 -7.88
N ASN A 275 1.17 -14.55 -7.54
CA ASN A 275 -0.16 -14.56 -8.16
C ASN A 275 -0.84 -13.19 -8.09
N SER A 276 -0.91 -12.60 -6.89
CA SER A 276 -1.56 -11.30 -6.70
C SER A 276 -0.84 -10.17 -7.44
N TRP A 277 0.48 -10.25 -7.58
CA TRP A 277 1.26 -9.26 -8.30
C TRP A 277 1.00 -9.35 -9.81
N LEU A 278 1.15 -10.54 -10.40
CA LEU A 278 1.02 -10.73 -11.84
C LEU A 278 -0.42 -10.49 -12.34
N SER A 279 -1.43 -10.85 -11.55
CA SER A 279 -2.83 -10.53 -11.86
C SER A 279 -3.05 -9.03 -12.03
N ARG A 280 -2.50 -8.21 -11.13
CA ARG A 280 -2.68 -6.74 -11.18
C ARG A 280 -1.84 -6.10 -12.29
N SER A 281 -0.65 -6.64 -12.55
CA SER A 281 0.19 -6.18 -13.65
C SER A 281 -0.45 -6.42 -15.03
N GLN A 282 -1.29 -7.45 -15.16
CA GLN A 282 -2.11 -7.68 -16.35
C GLN A 282 -3.21 -6.61 -16.50
N ASP A 283 -3.93 -6.29 -15.43
CA ASP A 283 -5.02 -5.31 -15.46
C ASP A 283 -4.53 -3.88 -15.75
N GLN A 284 -3.28 -3.56 -15.42
CA GLN A 284 -2.68 -2.24 -15.70
C GLN A 284 -2.24 -2.02 -17.16
N LYS A 285 -2.11 -3.06 -17.99
CA LYS A 285 -1.46 -2.96 -19.31
C LYS A 285 -2.29 -2.35 -20.45
N GLY A 286 -3.42 -1.71 -20.14
CA GLY A 286 -4.09 -0.79 -21.06
C GLY A 286 -3.42 0.58 -21.22
N LEU A 287 -2.28 0.83 -20.57
CA LEU A 287 -1.58 2.12 -20.59
C LEU A 287 -0.05 1.95 -20.81
N PRO A 288 0.57 2.77 -21.67
CA PRO A 288 2.00 2.65 -21.97
C PRO A 288 2.88 2.96 -20.74
N GLN A 289 3.89 2.11 -20.51
CA GLN A 289 4.82 2.23 -19.38
C GLN A 289 5.70 3.49 -19.48
N PRO A 290 5.85 4.32 -18.41
CA PRO A 290 6.54 5.62 -18.49
C PRO A 290 8.08 5.55 -18.48
N GLN A 291 8.67 4.39 -18.21
CA GLN A 291 10.06 4.32 -17.73
C GLN A 291 11.11 4.74 -18.77
N ASN A 292 10.85 4.53 -20.07
CA ASN A 292 11.77 4.96 -21.13
C ASN A 292 11.43 6.32 -21.76
N ARG A 293 10.21 6.84 -21.55
CA ARG A 293 9.81 8.15 -22.09
C ARG A 293 10.28 9.30 -21.21
N MET A 294 10.22 9.12 -19.89
CA MET A 294 10.52 10.22 -18.96
C MET A 294 12.00 10.62 -18.94
N LYS A 295 12.95 9.68 -19.10
CA LYS A 295 14.38 10.03 -19.02
C LYS A 295 14.82 10.98 -20.15
N ASN A 296 14.27 10.79 -21.34
CA ASN A 296 14.58 11.62 -22.51
C ASN A 296 13.87 12.98 -22.44
N ASP A 297 12.65 13.02 -21.88
CA ASP A 297 11.82 14.22 -21.74
C ASP A 297 12.39 15.21 -20.70
N TRP A 298 13.01 14.71 -19.63
CA TRP A 298 13.67 15.53 -18.60
C TRP A 298 14.97 16.17 -19.09
N ASP A 299 15.79 15.45 -19.86
CA ASP A 299 17.01 15.99 -20.44
C ASP A 299 16.70 17.05 -21.52
N GLU A 300 15.57 16.90 -22.22
CA GLU A 300 15.08 17.85 -23.21
C GLU A 300 14.47 19.10 -22.56
N TYR A 301 13.67 18.94 -21.49
CA TYR A 301 13.14 20.05 -20.70
C TYR A 301 14.24 20.88 -20.02
N LEU A 302 15.25 20.24 -19.41
CA LEU A 302 16.39 20.93 -18.82
C LEU A 302 17.24 21.67 -19.88
N LYS A 303 17.41 21.08 -21.07
CA LYS A 303 18.09 21.74 -22.19
C LYS A 303 17.34 22.97 -22.70
N ASN A 304 16.02 22.90 -22.80
CA ASN A 304 15.20 24.02 -23.27
C ASN A 304 15.11 25.13 -22.21
N SER A 305 14.99 24.77 -20.93
CA SER A 305 14.97 25.74 -19.83
C SER A 305 16.32 26.45 -19.63
N MET A 306 17.46 25.77 -19.88
CA MET A 306 18.78 26.43 -19.87
C MET A 306 19.03 27.35 -21.06
N LYS A 307 18.41 27.10 -22.23
CA LYS A 307 18.50 27.97 -23.41
C LYS A 307 17.75 29.29 -23.24
N GLU A 308 16.60 29.26 -22.56
CA GLU A 308 15.82 30.46 -22.24
C GLU A 308 16.57 31.39 -21.26
N ILE A 309 17.37 30.82 -20.34
CA ILE A 309 18.17 31.61 -19.38
C ILE A 309 19.39 32.28 -20.04
N THR A 310 19.91 31.73 -21.15
CA THR A 310 21.06 32.31 -21.87
C THR A 310 20.72 33.42 -22.86
N HIS A 311 19.43 33.68 -23.12
CA HIS A 311 18.98 34.67 -24.10
C HIS A 311 18.61 36.03 -23.51
N ASP A 312 18.65 36.18 -22.18
CA ASP A 312 18.30 37.41 -21.44
C ASP A 312 19.50 38.04 -20.68
N LEU A 313 20.73 37.81 -21.14
CA LEU A 313 21.87 38.62 -20.72
C LEU A 313 22.23 39.62 -21.83
N PRO A 314 22.22 40.94 -21.54
CA PRO A 314 22.48 41.99 -22.53
C PRO A 314 23.92 42.00 -23.05
#